data_AF-G1NCJ2-F1
#
_entry.id   AF-G1NCJ2-F1
#
_cell.length_a   1.000
_cell.length_b   1.000
_cell.length_c   1.000
_cell.angle_alpha   90.00
_cell.angle_beta   90.00
_cell.angle_gamma   90.00
#
_symmetry.space_group_name_H-M   'P 1'
#
loop_
_entity.id
_entity.type
_entity.pdbx_description
1 polymer ?
#
loop_
_entity_poly.entity_id
_entity_poly.type
_entity_poly.pdbx_seq_one_letter_code
_entity_poly.pdbx_strand_id
1 'polypeptide(L)'
;HIGQTIIVYRLPWTWKCSKLLMKFIHAGLNTIAMILAIVSMVAVFDYHNARSITNMYSLHSWIGLTAVIFYSLQLFLGFAIFLLPFAPVPLRAALMPIHVYSGLLIFVTVIATALMGITEKLLFALNSTVYSTSPPEAIFVNCLGLLIVIFGALILWMASRPHWKRPPEENAKVQRPNGGAPEGMEAESTMTDGSNADKSDVGFNSEAARKRNFKLDEAGQRSTM
;
A
#
# COMPACT_ATOMS: atom_id res chain seq x y z
N HIS A 1 -9.83 -1.68 11.98
CA HIS A 1 -9.18 -0.57 11.25
C HIS A 1 -7.98 -1.00 10.40
N ILE A 2 -6.81 -1.36 10.95
CA ILE A 2 -5.56 -1.62 10.17
C ILE A 2 -5.77 -2.45 8.88
N GLY A 3 -6.56 -3.52 8.92
CA GLY A 3 -6.85 -4.34 7.73
C GLY A 3 -7.53 -3.61 6.55
N GLN A 4 -8.42 -2.65 6.81
CA GLN A 4 -9.06 -1.83 5.77
C GLN A 4 -8.01 -0.99 5.01
N THR A 5 -7.00 -0.52 5.74
CA THR A 5 -5.90 0.33 5.25
C THR A 5 -5.00 -0.38 4.24
N ILE A 6 -4.86 -1.71 4.37
CA ILE A 6 -4.12 -2.58 3.44
C ILE A 6 -4.92 -2.82 2.15
N ILE A 7 -6.25 -2.87 2.25
CA ILE A 7 -7.16 -3.19 1.14
C ILE A 7 -7.56 -1.94 0.34
N VAL A 8 -7.43 -0.72 0.90
CA VAL A 8 -7.95 0.53 0.29
C VAL A 8 -7.49 0.80 -1.15
N TYR A 9 -6.32 0.31 -1.56
CA TYR A 9 -5.79 0.41 -2.94
C TYR A 9 -6.25 -0.73 -3.87
N ARG A 10 -6.84 -1.79 -3.32
CA ARG A 10 -7.25 -3.03 -4.01
C ARG A 10 -8.74 -3.06 -4.36
N LEU A 11 -9.54 -2.16 -3.78
CA LEU A 11 -10.97 -2.02 -4.04
C LEU A 11 -11.21 -1.44 -5.44
N PRO A 12 -11.99 -2.09 -6.34
CA PRO A 12 -12.17 -1.61 -7.72
C PRO A 12 -12.73 -0.19 -7.81
N TRP A 13 -13.56 0.23 -6.86
CA TRP A 13 -14.14 1.58 -6.83
C TRP A 13 -13.12 2.68 -6.47
N THR A 14 -12.04 2.37 -5.74
CA THR A 14 -11.00 3.37 -5.42
C THR A 14 -9.98 3.57 -6.55
N TRP A 15 -10.03 2.76 -7.61
CA TRP A 15 -9.14 2.88 -8.76
C TRP A 15 -9.38 4.16 -9.56
N LYS A 16 -10.63 4.66 -9.60
CA LYS A 16 -10.96 5.99 -10.17
C LYS A 16 -10.63 7.16 -9.23
N CYS A 17 -10.32 6.91 -7.96
CA CYS A 17 -9.98 7.96 -7.00
C CYS A 17 -8.50 8.39 -7.12
N SER A 18 -8.24 9.66 -6.78
CA SER A 18 -6.89 10.22 -6.71
C SER A 18 -5.97 9.40 -5.81
N LYS A 19 -4.76 9.11 -6.31
CA LYS A 19 -3.69 8.44 -5.53
C LYS A 19 -3.34 9.21 -4.25
N LEU A 20 -3.42 10.55 -4.26
CA LEU A 20 -3.14 11.35 -3.05
C LEU A 20 -4.23 11.18 -2.01
N LEU A 21 -5.51 11.18 -2.39
CA LEU A 21 -6.62 10.95 -1.47
C LEU A 21 -6.50 9.59 -0.77
N MET A 22 -6.15 8.53 -1.52
CA MET A 22 -5.93 7.20 -0.94
C MET A 22 -4.70 7.14 -0.03
N LYS A 23 -3.65 7.94 -0.28
CA LYS A 23 -2.52 8.11 0.65
C LYS A 23 -2.93 8.82 1.94
N PHE A 24 -3.73 9.88 1.87
CA PHE A 24 -4.23 10.59 3.07
C PHE A 24 -5.16 9.69 3.90
N ILE A 25 -6.07 8.95 3.27
CA ILE A 25 -6.92 7.95 3.96
C ILE A 25 -6.06 6.87 4.61
N HIS A 26 -5.05 6.33 3.90
CA HIS A 26 -4.15 5.32 4.44
C HIS A 26 -3.31 5.85 5.62
N ALA A 27 -2.77 7.06 5.53
CA ALA A 27 -2.04 7.70 6.62
C ALA A 27 -2.95 7.93 7.83
N GLY A 28 -4.10 8.59 7.64
CA GLY A 28 -5.05 8.91 8.72
C GLY A 28 -5.56 7.68 9.47
N LEU A 29 -5.92 6.60 8.76
CA LEU A 29 -6.36 5.36 9.39
C LEU A 29 -5.26 4.69 10.23
N ASN A 30 -3.99 4.77 9.81
CA ASN A 30 -2.87 4.29 10.63
C ASN A 30 -2.60 5.21 11.83
N THR A 31 -2.67 6.53 11.67
CA THR A 31 -2.50 7.49 12.77
C THR A 31 -3.57 7.32 13.84
N ILE A 32 -4.83 7.12 13.47
CA ILE A 32 -5.91 6.82 14.43
C ILE A 32 -5.64 5.51 15.16
N ALA A 33 -5.24 4.45 14.44
CA ALA A 33 -4.88 3.17 15.06
C ALA A 33 -3.66 3.28 15.99
N MET A 34 -2.69 4.16 15.67
CA MET A 34 -1.54 4.46 16.52
C MET A 34 -1.96 5.13 17.83
N ILE A 35 -2.79 6.18 17.76
CA ILE A 35 -3.28 6.89 18.94
C ILE A 35 -4.03 5.93 19.87
N LEU A 36 -4.90 5.09 19.33
CA LEU A 36 -5.62 4.06 20.10
C LEU A 36 -4.69 3.02 20.73
N ALA A 37 -3.62 2.60 20.03
CA ALA A 37 -2.61 1.69 20.57
C ALA A 37 -1.80 2.31 21.71
N ILE A 38 -1.40 3.59 21.59
CA ILE A 38 -0.69 4.33 22.64
C ILE A 38 -1.60 4.50 23.87
N VAL A 39 -2.85 4.92 23.70
CA VAL A 39 -3.82 5.04 24.80
C VAL A 39 -4.06 3.70 25.50
N SER A 40 -4.17 2.61 24.73
CA SER A 40 -4.33 1.25 25.29
C SER A 40 -3.09 0.81 26.08
N MET A 41 -1.88 1.15 25.61
CA MET A 41 -0.63 0.87 26.31
C MET A 41 -0.53 1.65 27.62
N VAL A 42 -0.80 2.96 27.61
CA VAL A 42 -0.80 3.81 28.81
C VAL A 42 -1.79 3.27 29.84
N ALA A 43 -3.02 2.93 29.44
CA ALA A 43 -4.01 2.37 30.36
C ALA A 43 -3.58 1.04 31.03
N VAL A 44 -2.77 0.20 30.36
CA VAL A 44 -2.20 -1.02 30.96
C VAL A 44 -1.09 -0.69 31.95
N PHE A 45 -0.17 0.23 31.61
CA PHE A 45 0.86 0.68 32.54
C PHE A 45 0.27 1.34 33.79
N ASP A 46 -0.72 2.23 33.63
CA ASP A 46 -1.41 2.89 34.74
C ASP A 46 -2.15 1.88 35.63
N TYR A 47 -2.84 0.91 35.03
CA TYR A 47 -3.50 -0.18 35.77
C TYR A 47 -2.51 -1.02 36.59
N HIS A 48 -1.36 -1.39 36.00
CA HIS A 48 -0.32 -2.13 36.71
C HIS A 48 0.31 -1.30 37.84
N ASN A 49 0.66 -0.04 37.56
CA ASN A 49 1.24 0.89 38.54
C ASN A 49 0.29 1.10 39.73
N ALA A 50 -1.00 1.34 39.48
CA ALA A 50 -2.04 1.50 40.50
C ALA A 50 -2.37 0.21 41.27
N ARG A 51 -1.82 -0.94 40.87
CA ARG A 51 -2.00 -2.26 41.51
C ARG A 51 -0.69 -2.89 41.99
N SER A 52 0.44 -2.17 41.90
CA SER A 52 1.79 -2.68 42.18
C SER A 52 2.16 -3.96 41.41
N ILE A 53 1.58 -4.15 40.22
CA ILE A 53 1.89 -5.29 39.33
C ILE A 53 3.19 -4.98 38.58
N THR A 54 4.10 -5.94 38.52
CA THR A 54 5.34 -5.80 37.75
C THR A 54 5.02 -5.58 36.27
N ASN A 55 5.62 -4.55 35.66
CA ASN A 55 5.49 -4.30 34.23
C ASN A 55 6.50 -5.12 33.41
N MET A 56 6.21 -5.33 32.13
CA MET A 56 7.15 -5.86 31.13
C MET A 56 7.80 -7.22 31.44
N TYR A 57 7.09 -8.14 32.12
CA TYR A 57 7.60 -9.48 32.44
C TYR A 57 7.10 -10.60 31.51
N SER A 58 5.95 -10.44 30.85
CA SER A 58 5.35 -11.48 30.00
C SER A 58 5.77 -11.36 28.53
N LEU A 59 5.81 -12.47 27.80
CA LEU A 59 6.17 -12.46 26.37
C LEU A 59 5.17 -11.64 25.54
N HIS A 60 3.88 -11.62 25.93
CA HIS A 60 2.88 -10.71 25.35
C HIS A 60 3.34 -9.24 25.45
N SER A 61 3.80 -8.81 26.63
CA SER A 61 4.25 -7.44 26.85
C SER A 61 5.50 -7.07 26.02
N TRP A 62 6.47 -7.99 25.88
CA TRP A 62 7.67 -7.79 25.08
C TRP A 62 7.33 -7.64 23.59
N ILE A 63 6.64 -8.63 23.02
CA ILE A 63 6.27 -8.64 21.60
C ILE A 63 5.28 -7.50 21.28
N GLY A 64 4.40 -7.14 22.20
CA GLY A 64 3.48 -6.01 22.10
C GLY A 64 4.19 -4.65 22.05
N LEU A 65 5.14 -4.39 22.97
CA LEU A 65 5.94 -3.16 22.94
C LEU A 65 6.78 -3.08 21.65
N THR A 66 7.43 -4.17 21.27
CA THR A 66 8.19 -4.26 20.01
C THR A 66 7.31 -3.97 18.79
N ALA A 67 6.08 -4.49 18.74
CA ALA A 67 5.14 -4.22 17.66
C ALA A 67 4.73 -2.74 17.59
N VAL A 68 4.48 -2.08 18.72
CA VAL A 68 4.12 -0.64 18.76
C VAL A 68 5.30 0.24 18.34
N ILE A 69 6.53 -0.09 18.75
CA ILE A 69 7.75 0.62 18.31
C ILE A 69 7.93 0.49 16.79
N PHE A 70 7.87 -0.73 16.24
CA PHE A 70 7.99 -0.92 14.80
C PHE A 70 6.83 -0.28 14.02
N TYR A 71 5.60 -0.30 14.54
CA TYR A 71 4.46 0.39 13.92
C TYR A 71 4.65 1.92 13.92
N SER A 72 5.29 2.48 14.96
CA SER A 72 5.62 3.90 15.06
C SER A 72 6.65 4.32 14.02
N LEU A 73 7.75 3.55 13.92
CA LEU A 73 8.78 3.75 12.88
C LEU A 73 8.19 3.62 11.47
N GLN A 74 7.35 2.61 11.25
CA GLN A 74 6.65 2.34 9.99
C GLN A 74 5.73 3.49 9.57
N LEU A 75 4.98 4.07 10.52
CA LEU A 75 4.11 5.22 10.27
C LEU A 75 4.91 6.49 9.96
N PHE A 76 5.95 6.78 10.75
CA PHE A 76 6.83 7.93 10.55
C PHE A 76 7.54 7.89 9.18
N LEU A 77 8.20 6.77 8.86
CA LEU A 77 8.85 6.55 7.56
C LEU A 77 7.83 6.58 6.41
N GLY A 78 6.65 5.97 6.61
CA GLY A 78 5.57 5.98 5.62
C GLY A 78 5.11 7.40 5.26
N PHE A 79 4.93 8.25 6.26
CA PHE A 79 4.60 9.67 6.10
C PHE A 79 5.73 10.42 5.40
N ALA A 80 6.96 10.33 5.92
CA ALA A 80 8.12 11.08 5.44
C ALA A 80 8.50 10.77 3.99
N ILE A 81 8.38 9.50 3.56
CA ILE A 81 8.87 9.04 2.24
C ILE A 81 7.75 9.00 1.20
N PHE A 82 6.54 8.55 1.56
CA PHE A 82 5.46 8.33 0.58
C PHE A 82 4.40 9.43 0.54
N LEU A 83 4.19 10.20 1.62
CA LEU A 83 3.20 11.29 1.63
C LEU A 83 3.85 12.63 1.24
N LEU A 84 4.98 12.98 1.87
CA LEU A 84 5.67 14.25 1.60
C LEU A 84 6.36 14.23 0.23
N PRO A 85 6.37 15.36 -0.52
CA PRO A 85 6.86 15.38 -1.91
C PRO A 85 8.39 15.27 -2.02
N PHE A 86 9.13 15.61 -0.97
CA PHE A 86 10.59 15.82 -0.99
C PHE A 86 11.43 14.56 -1.29
N ALA A 87 10.92 13.36 -0.95
CA ALA A 87 11.72 12.13 -1.04
C ALA A 87 12.04 11.72 -2.50
N PRO A 88 13.31 11.39 -2.83
CA PRO A 88 13.70 10.97 -4.19
C PRO A 88 12.95 9.74 -4.70
N VAL A 89 12.69 9.70 -6.01
CA VAL A 89 12.07 8.55 -6.70
C VAL A 89 12.80 7.22 -6.44
N PRO A 90 14.16 7.10 -6.56
CA PRO A 90 14.85 5.84 -6.27
C PRO A 90 14.73 5.41 -4.81
N LEU A 91 14.75 6.37 -3.85
CA LEU A 91 14.56 6.07 -2.43
C LEU A 91 13.16 5.50 -2.16
N ARG A 92 12.12 6.11 -2.75
CA ARG A 92 10.75 5.57 -2.69
C ARG A 92 10.66 4.17 -3.29
N ALA A 93 11.32 3.91 -4.42
CA ALA A 93 11.32 2.60 -5.06
C ALA A 93 11.99 1.52 -4.19
N ALA A 94 13.15 1.82 -3.59
CA ALA A 94 13.89 0.90 -2.72
C ALA A 94 13.15 0.60 -1.40
N LEU A 95 12.50 1.60 -0.79
CA LEU A 95 11.80 1.43 0.49
C LEU A 95 10.37 0.92 0.36
N MET A 96 9.74 0.98 -0.83
CA MET A 96 8.39 0.43 -1.08
C MET A 96 8.25 -1.07 -0.71
N PRO A 97 9.12 -2.00 -1.15
CA PRO A 97 9.00 -3.41 -0.77
C PRO A 97 9.20 -3.60 0.73
N ILE A 98 10.19 -2.94 1.33
CA ILE A 98 10.45 -3.00 2.78
C ILE A 98 9.21 -2.58 3.56
N HIS A 99 8.60 -1.44 3.20
CA HIS A 99 7.38 -0.93 3.82
C HIS A 99 6.18 -1.89 3.67
N VAL A 100 6.04 -2.61 2.56
CA VAL A 100 4.98 -3.62 2.40
C VAL A 100 5.23 -4.82 3.30
N TYR A 101 6.45 -5.38 3.30
CA TYR A 101 6.78 -6.56 4.11
C TYR A 101 6.76 -6.28 5.61
N SER A 102 7.31 -5.13 6.06
CA SER A 102 7.24 -4.72 7.47
C SER A 102 5.80 -4.49 7.91
N GLY A 103 4.96 -3.86 7.09
CA GLY A 103 3.54 -3.64 7.40
C GLY A 103 2.75 -4.94 7.57
N LEU A 104 3.01 -5.94 6.73
CA LEU A 104 2.40 -7.27 6.84
C LEU A 104 2.94 -8.03 8.06
N LEU A 105 4.25 -7.96 8.34
CA LEU A 105 4.85 -8.59 9.51
C LEU A 105 4.29 -8.01 10.81
N ILE A 106 4.27 -6.67 10.95
CA ILE A 106 3.68 -5.97 12.11
C ILE A 106 2.21 -6.37 12.30
N PHE A 107 1.43 -6.49 11.22
CA PHE A 107 0.04 -6.93 11.32
C PHE A 107 -0.11 -8.36 11.86
N VAL A 108 0.74 -9.30 11.42
CA VAL A 108 0.79 -10.67 11.97
C VAL A 108 1.24 -10.66 13.43
N THR A 109 2.27 -9.88 13.78
CA THR A 109 2.76 -9.74 15.16
C THR A 109 1.67 -9.19 16.09
N VAL A 110 0.92 -8.17 15.66
CA VAL A 110 -0.20 -7.61 16.44
C VAL A 110 -1.31 -8.65 16.68
N ILE A 111 -1.62 -9.51 15.69
CA ILE A 111 -2.56 -10.63 15.87
C ILE A 111 -2.02 -11.62 16.90
N ALA A 112 -0.75 -12.04 16.79
CA ALA A 112 -0.14 -12.95 17.75
C ALA A 112 -0.14 -12.37 19.18
N THR A 113 0.27 -11.10 19.34
CA THR A 113 0.20 -10.37 20.61
C THR A 113 -1.23 -10.34 21.18
N ALA A 114 -2.25 -10.06 20.36
CA ALA A 114 -3.64 -10.01 20.81
C ALA A 114 -4.14 -11.37 21.32
N LEU A 115 -3.79 -12.46 20.63
CA LEU A 115 -4.13 -13.83 21.05
C LEU A 115 -3.42 -14.20 22.36
N MET A 116 -2.12 -13.88 22.49
CA MET A 116 -1.37 -14.10 23.72
C MET A 116 -1.96 -13.32 24.90
N GLY A 117 -2.35 -12.06 24.70
CA GLY A 117 -2.98 -11.23 25.74
C GLY A 117 -4.36 -11.75 26.15
N ILE A 118 -5.13 -12.27 25.19
CA ILE A 118 -6.38 -12.99 25.47
C ILE A 118 -6.11 -14.23 26.34
N THR A 119 -5.12 -15.05 25.99
CA THR A 119 -4.79 -16.27 26.75
C THR A 119 -4.24 -15.95 28.15
N GLU A 120 -3.31 -15.00 28.29
CA GLU A 120 -2.82 -14.51 29.58
C GLU A 120 -4.00 -14.00 30.44
N LYS A 121 -4.89 -13.16 29.88
CA LYS A 121 -6.01 -12.62 30.63
C LYS A 121 -7.03 -13.67 31.06
N LEU A 122 -7.36 -14.65 30.21
CA LEU A 122 -8.25 -15.77 30.56
C LEU A 122 -7.67 -16.63 31.68
N LEU A 123 -6.39 -16.98 31.60
CA LEU A 123 -5.71 -17.78 32.63
C LEU A 123 -5.63 -17.03 33.97
N PHE A 124 -5.40 -15.71 33.96
CA PHE A 124 -5.38 -14.90 35.19
C PHE A 124 -6.77 -14.57 35.75
N ALA A 125 -7.82 -14.49 34.93
CA ALA A 125 -9.17 -14.16 35.38
C ALA A 125 -9.93 -15.37 35.93
N LEU A 126 -9.82 -16.53 35.28
CA LEU A 126 -10.57 -17.74 35.63
C LEU A 126 -9.75 -18.73 36.47
N ASN A 127 -8.41 -18.62 36.47
CA ASN A 127 -7.48 -19.69 36.85
C ASN A 127 -7.53 -20.89 35.89
N SER A 128 -6.43 -21.63 35.79
CA SER A 128 -6.30 -22.77 34.87
C SER A 128 -7.34 -23.88 35.08
N THR A 129 -7.75 -24.11 36.33
CA THR A 129 -8.75 -25.13 36.70
C THR A 129 -10.15 -24.80 36.19
N VAL A 130 -10.65 -23.58 36.42
CA VAL A 130 -11.98 -23.17 35.93
C VAL A 130 -11.95 -22.90 34.43
N TYR A 131 -10.84 -22.38 33.88
CA TYR A 131 -10.70 -22.23 32.44
C TYR A 131 -10.85 -23.58 31.70
N SER A 132 -10.30 -24.67 32.25
CA SER A 132 -10.43 -26.01 31.67
C SER A 132 -11.88 -26.53 31.62
N THR A 133 -12.76 -26.11 32.53
CA THR A 133 -14.20 -26.47 32.50
C THR A 133 -15.00 -25.69 31.45
N SER A 134 -14.35 -24.86 30.62
CA SER A 134 -14.94 -24.12 29.50
C SER A 134 -16.20 -23.30 29.87
N PRO A 135 -16.14 -22.40 30.86
CA PRO A 135 -17.27 -21.54 31.23
C PRO A 135 -17.68 -20.63 30.04
N PRO A 136 -18.91 -20.08 30.03
CA PRO A 136 -19.42 -19.27 28.92
C PRO A 136 -18.52 -18.09 28.52
N GLU A 137 -17.84 -17.46 29.49
CA GLU A 137 -16.84 -16.40 29.25
C GLU A 137 -15.63 -16.92 28.45
N ALA A 138 -15.08 -18.08 28.84
CA ALA A 138 -13.97 -18.70 28.13
C ALA A 138 -14.35 -19.07 26.68
N ILE A 139 -15.56 -19.61 26.47
CA ILE A 139 -16.08 -19.92 25.13
C ILE A 139 -16.22 -18.64 24.30
N PHE A 140 -16.84 -17.59 24.85
CA PHE A 140 -17.05 -16.31 24.16
C PHE A 140 -15.72 -15.66 23.74
N VAL A 141 -14.74 -15.59 24.65
CA VAL A 141 -13.45 -14.96 24.38
C VAL A 141 -12.59 -15.81 23.43
N ASN A 142 -12.69 -17.15 23.47
CA ASN A 142 -12.04 -18.01 22.47
C ASN A 142 -12.67 -17.84 21.08
N CYS A 143 -13.99 -17.67 20.98
CA CYS A 143 -14.65 -17.32 19.72
C CYS A 143 -14.20 -15.94 19.18
N LEU A 144 -13.96 -14.96 20.07
CA LEU A 144 -13.36 -13.68 19.70
C LEU A 144 -11.93 -13.85 19.16
N GLY A 145 -11.11 -14.70 19.80
CA GLY A 145 -9.76 -15.05 19.32
C GLY A 145 -9.79 -15.66 17.91
N LEU A 146 -10.69 -16.64 17.68
CA LEU A 146 -10.90 -17.23 16.35
C LEU A 146 -11.35 -16.20 15.31
N LEU A 147 -12.24 -15.27 15.68
CA LEU A 147 -12.68 -14.19 14.79
C LEU A 147 -11.53 -13.24 14.40
N ILE A 148 -10.61 -12.95 15.33
CA ILE A 148 -9.38 -12.17 15.06
C ILE A 148 -8.46 -12.92 14.08
N VAL A 149 -8.29 -14.23 14.23
CA VAL A 149 -7.52 -15.07 13.30
C VAL A 149 -8.15 -15.09 11.91
N ILE A 150 -9.46 -15.31 11.81
CA ILE A 150 -10.20 -15.35 10.54
C ILE A 150 -10.13 -13.99 9.83
N PHE A 151 -10.32 -12.89 10.57
CA PHE A 151 -10.11 -11.54 10.06
C PHE A 151 -8.68 -11.36 9.53
N GLY A 152 -7.67 -11.73 10.32
CA GLY A 152 -6.26 -11.68 9.92
C GLY A 152 -5.96 -12.43 8.62
N ALA A 153 -6.39 -13.69 8.54
CA ALA A 153 -6.23 -14.53 7.35
C ALA A 153 -6.91 -13.93 6.12
N LEU A 154 -8.12 -13.40 6.26
CA LEU A 154 -8.83 -12.70 5.18
C LEU A 154 -8.08 -11.45 4.71
N ILE A 155 -7.58 -10.61 5.62
CA ILE A 155 -6.76 -9.44 5.25
C ILE A 155 -5.51 -9.86 4.48
N LEU A 156 -4.77 -10.88 4.94
CA LEU A 156 -3.54 -11.38 4.30
C LEU A 156 -3.81 -12.00 2.92
N TRP A 157 -4.92 -12.72 2.77
CA TRP A 157 -5.39 -13.27 1.48
C TRP A 157 -5.71 -12.15 0.49
N MET A 158 -6.48 -11.14 0.89
CA MET A 158 -6.78 -10.00 0.04
C MET A 158 -5.53 -9.16 -0.28
N ALA A 159 -4.59 -9.07 0.66
CA ALA A 159 -3.31 -8.36 0.49
C ALA A 159 -2.31 -9.05 -0.44
N SER A 160 -2.41 -10.38 -0.61
CA SER A 160 -1.48 -11.18 -1.42
C SER A 160 -1.94 -11.40 -2.87
N ARG A 161 -3.24 -11.33 -3.18
CA ARG A 161 -3.74 -11.53 -4.56
C ARG A 161 -3.09 -10.57 -5.58
N PRO A 162 -2.39 -11.05 -6.64
CA PRO A 162 -1.77 -10.16 -7.64
C PRO A 162 -2.80 -9.40 -8.48
N HIS A 163 -3.86 -10.08 -8.93
CA HIS A 163 -4.89 -9.53 -9.82
C HIS A 163 -5.72 -8.36 -9.23
N TRP A 164 -5.63 -8.11 -7.92
CA TRP A 164 -6.29 -6.99 -7.25
C TRP A 164 -5.33 -5.84 -6.95
N LYS A 165 -4.12 -5.83 -7.53
CA LYS A 165 -3.15 -4.73 -7.38
C LYS A 165 -3.55 -3.60 -8.34
N ARG A 166 -3.72 -2.36 -7.85
CA ARG A 166 -4.12 -1.21 -8.69
C ARG A 166 -3.22 -1.12 -9.94
N PRO A 167 -3.79 -1.06 -11.15
CA PRO A 167 -3.01 -0.99 -12.38
C PRO A 167 -2.02 0.19 -12.41
N PRO A 168 -0.84 0.03 -13.04
CA PRO A 168 0.02 1.16 -13.41
C PRO A 168 -0.73 2.12 -14.34
N GLU A 169 -0.61 3.43 -14.08
CA GLU A 169 -1.41 4.48 -14.76
C GLU A 169 -1.04 4.72 -16.22
N GLU A 170 0.03 4.10 -16.71
CA GLU A 170 0.43 4.08 -18.12
C GLU A 170 -0.66 3.50 -19.03
N ASN A 171 -1.31 2.41 -18.60
CA ASN A 171 -2.38 1.75 -19.36
C ASN A 171 -3.65 2.61 -19.48
N ALA A 172 -3.84 3.61 -18.63
CA ALA A 172 -5.04 4.46 -18.65
C ALA A 172 -5.07 5.44 -19.84
N LYS A 173 -3.95 5.60 -20.57
CA LYS A 173 -3.89 6.42 -21.81
C LYS A 173 -4.02 5.61 -23.09
N VAL A 174 -3.73 4.31 -23.07
CA VAL A 174 -3.66 3.47 -24.28
C VAL A 174 -5.06 3.03 -24.74
N GLN A 175 -6.04 2.91 -23.83
CA GLN A 175 -7.38 2.44 -24.17
C GLN A 175 -8.33 3.55 -24.65
N ARG A 176 -7.93 4.28 -25.70
CA ARG A 176 -8.87 4.87 -26.67
C ARG A 176 -8.72 4.11 -27.98
N PRO A 177 -9.78 3.49 -28.53
CA PRO A 177 -9.73 2.92 -29.88
C PRO A 177 -9.41 4.02 -30.88
N ASN A 178 -8.41 3.79 -31.75
CA ASN A 178 -8.11 4.67 -32.86
C ASN A 178 -9.12 4.41 -33.99
N GLY A 179 -10.33 4.95 -33.85
CA GLY A 179 -11.39 4.83 -34.85
C GLY A 179 -11.08 5.71 -36.06
N GLY A 180 -10.63 5.10 -37.15
CA GLY A 180 -10.33 5.80 -38.40
C GLY A 180 -11.59 6.28 -39.14
N ALA A 181 -11.43 7.34 -39.92
CA ALA A 181 -12.41 7.73 -40.93
C ALA A 181 -12.26 6.87 -42.19
N PRO A 182 -13.32 6.81 -43.01
CA PRO A 182 -13.19 6.90 -44.47
C PRO A 182 -13.87 8.18 -45.01
N GLU A 183 -13.52 8.54 -46.24
CA GLU A 183 -13.94 9.77 -46.94
C GLU A 183 -15.29 9.62 -47.68
N GLY A 184 -15.92 10.73 -48.08
CA GLY A 184 -16.99 10.67 -49.10
C GLY A 184 -17.94 11.87 -49.23
N MET A 185 -17.63 12.77 -50.18
CA MET A 185 -18.58 13.51 -51.06
C MET A 185 -19.27 14.81 -50.57
N GLU A 186 -18.78 15.95 -51.11
CA GLU A 186 -19.48 17.05 -51.85
C GLU A 186 -20.82 17.66 -51.33
N ALA A 187 -21.10 18.98 -51.37
CA ALA A 187 -20.38 20.23 -51.72
C ALA A 187 -21.17 21.43 -51.10
N GLU A 188 -21.16 22.74 -51.45
CA GLU A 188 -20.54 23.60 -52.50
C GLU A 188 -20.53 25.09 -52.04
N SER A 189 -19.59 25.93 -52.51
CA SER A 189 -19.57 27.42 -52.44
C SER A 189 -19.43 28.08 -51.03
N THR A 190 -19.03 29.35 -50.84
CA THR A 190 -18.80 30.51 -51.74
C THR A 190 -17.61 31.38 -51.23
N MET A 191 -16.76 31.90 -52.13
CA MET A 191 -15.94 33.18 -52.15
C MET A 191 -15.39 33.83 -50.84
N THR A 192 -14.24 34.54 -50.79
CA THR A 192 -13.32 35.07 -51.83
C THR A 192 -11.93 35.43 -51.25
N ASP A 193 -10.88 35.26 -52.08
CA ASP A 193 -9.71 36.13 -52.30
C ASP A 193 -8.73 36.51 -51.16
N GLY A 194 -7.49 36.87 -51.53
CA GLY A 194 -6.44 37.40 -50.64
C GLY A 194 -5.05 36.77 -50.80
N SER A 195 -4.44 36.79 -51.98
CA SER A 195 -3.12 36.16 -52.20
C SER A 195 -1.94 36.92 -51.59
N ASN A 196 -0.97 36.19 -51.00
CA ASN A 196 0.43 36.61 -50.84
C ASN A 196 1.32 35.37 -50.69
N ALA A 197 2.58 35.44 -51.13
CA ALA A 197 3.48 34.28 -51.19
C ALA A 197 4.93 34.62 -50.80
N ASP A 198 5.55 33.77 -49.98
CA ASP A 198 6.99 33.45 -50.06
C ASP A 198 7.27 32.04 -49.49
N LYS A 199 8.53 31.62 -49.42
CA LYS A 199 8.97 30.21 -49.59
C LYS A 199 9.31 29.39 -48.33
N SER A 200 9.32 28.08 -48.59
CA SER A 200 10.31 27.07 -48.17
C SER A 200 10.29 26.48 -46.75
N ASP A 201 9.72 25.27 -46.67
CA ASP A 201 10.07 24.24 -45.68
C ASP A 201 11.37 23.49 -46.06
N VAL A 202 12.41 23.54 -45.21
CA VAL A 202 13.44 22.48 -45.11
C VAL A 202 13.90 22.35 -43.66
N GLY A 203 13.19 21.57 -42.84
CA GLY A 203 13.37 21.62 -41.36
C GLY A 203 13.49 20.31 -40.57
N PHE A 204 13.24 19.12 -41.14
CA PHE A 204 13.08 17.91 -40.31
C PHE A 204 13.51 16.57 -40.93
N ASN A 205 14.81 16.38 -41.23
CA ASN A 205 15.32 15.05 -41.66
C ASN A 205 16.77 14.69 -41.24
N SER A 206 17.44 15.53 -40.44
CA SER A 206 18.86 15.33 -40.09
C SER A 206 19.11 14.15 -39.13
N GLU A 207 18.30 14.00 -38.07
CA GLU A 207 18.49 12.91 -37.09
C GLU A 207 18.26 11.50 -37.66
N ALA A 208 17.35 11.36 -38.63
CA ALA A 208 17.01 10.08 -39.23
C ALA A 208 18.20 9.47 -40.01
N ALA A 209 18.95 10.31 -40.71
CA ALA A 209 20.18 9.91 -41.39
C ALA A 209 21.27 9.49 -40.38
N ARG A 210 21.50 10.29 -39.32
CA ARG A 210 22.54 10.03 -38.32
C ARG A 210 22.37 8.69 -37.60
N LYS A 211 21.12 8.25 -37.37
CA LYS A 211 20.80 6.96 -36.73
C LYS A 211 20.92 5.74 -37.64
N ARG A 212 21.03 5.91 -38.98
CA ARG A 212 21.31 4.79 -39.91
C ARG A 212 22.78 4.42 -39.94
N ASN A 213 23.68 5.41 -40.02
CA ASN A 213 25.12 5.14 -40.16
C ASN A 213 25.68 4.37 -38.96
N PHE A 214 25.33 4.76 -37.72
CA PHE A 214 25.73 4.02 -36.51
C PHE A 214 25.29 2.54 -36.49
N LYS A 215 24.21 2.19 -37.19
CA LYS A 215 23.71 0.80 -37.27
C LYS A 215 24.40 -0.04 -38.34
N LEU A 216 25.19 0.57 -39.24
CA LEU A 216 25.97 -0.14 -40.26
C LEU A 216 27.35 -0.52 -39.71
N ASP A 217 28.01 0.39 -38.97
CA ASP A 217 29.31 0.10 -38.35
C ASP A 217 29.24 -1.06 -37.32
N GLU A 218 28.22 -1.06 -36.44
CA GLU A 218 28.04 -2.15 -35.45
C GLU A 218 27.72 -3.51 -36.11
N ALA A 219 27.11 -3.50 -37.29
CA ALA A 219 26.86 -4.70 -38.07
C ALA A 219 28.13 -5.22 -38.76
N GLY A 220 28.98 -4.32 -39.28
CA GLY A 220 30.26 -4.68 -39.90
C GLY A 220 31.24 -5.32 -38.92
N GLN A 221 31.39 -4.75 -37.71
CA GLN A 221 32.35 -5.24 -36.72
C GLN A 221 32.02 -6.61 -36.11
N ARG A 222 30.81 -7.16 -36.31
CA ARG A 222 30.41 -8.49 -35.81
C ARG A 222 30.61 -9.64 -36.80
N SER A 223 31.15 -9.39 -37.98
CA SER A 223 31.35 -10.42 -39.03
C SER A 223 32.82 -10.83 -39.23
N THR A 224 33.74 -10.39 -38.36
CA THR A 224 35.19 -10.68 -38.48
C THR A 224 35.84 -11.02 -37.13
N MET A 225 35.35 -12.09 -36.48
CA MET A 225 36.04 -12.90 -35.46
C MET A 225 35.60 -14.36 -35.61
#